data_AF-A0A7V5YHC5-F1
#
_entry.id   AF-A0A7V5YHC5-F1
#
_cell.length_a   1.000
_cell.length_b   1.000
_cell.length_c   1.000
_cell.angle_alpha   90.00
_cell.angle_beta   90.00
_cell.angle_gamma   90.00
#
_symmetry.space_group_name_H-M   'P 1'
#
loop_
_entity.id
_entity.type
_entity.pdbx_description
1 polymer ?
#
loop_
_entity_poly.entity_id
_entity_poly.type
_entity_poly.pdbx_seq_one_letter_code
_entity_poly.pdbx_strand_id
1 'polypeptide(L)'
;MKSIVKRDGRVVSFDEAKITTAIWKAMREAGDGDEVESKRLSDLVTGILDERFPVDYPTVEEIQDVVEEALIEAGYVRTAKAYILYRKQHTDLRQLDGLMAEIPLVDDYLNDRDWRVRENSNMSFSLQGLNTHITEHVISRYWLTKIYPQQVQETHDRGDFHIHDLGTLGAYCVGWDLQDLLMRGFRGVRGKVESRPAKHFRVALLQVVNFMYTLQGESAGAQAFSNLDTYLAPFIRYDNLDYGEVKQNLQEFVYNMNVPTRVGFQTPFTNVTIDLEVPNYMKDDHVIIGGVLRESVYGDHQHEMDMFNRAFAEVMTEGDMQGRPFTFPIPTYNITEEFNWDNENLAPVW
;
A
#
# COMPACT_ATOMS: atom_id res chain seq x y z
N MET A 1 -44.64 -24.94 -1.17
CA MET A 1 -44.20 -23.57 -0.82
C MET A 1 -44.61 -22.60 -1.92
N LYS A 2 -44.90 -21.31 -1.65
CA LYS A 2 -45.37 -20.37 -2.70
C LYS A 2 -44.38 -19.26 -3.09
N SER A 3 -43.54 -18.79 -2.18
CA SER A 3 -42.66 -17.65 -2.45
C SER A 3 -41.39 -17.72 -1.61
N ILE A 4 -40.36 -17.01 -2.06
CA ILE A 4 -39.03 -16.91 -1.43
C ILE A 4 -38.59 -15.46 -1.37
N VAL A 5 -37.71 -15.15 -0.42
CA VAL A 5 -37.08 -13.82 -0.29
C VAL A 5 -35.74 -13.83 -1.02
N LYS A 6 -35.61 -13.01 -2.07
CA LYS A 6 -34.32 -12.77 -2.73
C LYS A 6 -33.42 -11.93 -1.82
N ARG A 7 -32.11 -12.00 -2.08
CA ARG A 7 -31.08 -11.23 -1.35
C ARG A 7 -31.26 -9.70 -1.38
N ASP A 8 -32.06 -9.18 -2.32
CA ASP A 8 -32.43 -7.77 -2.42
C ASP A 8 -33.74 -7.43 -1.67
N GLY A 9 -34.25 -8.35 -0.85
CA GLY A 9 -35.49 -8.21 -0.08
C GLY A 9 -36.78 -8.45 -0.88
N ARG A 10 -36.70 -8.68 -2.20
CA ARG A 10 -37.91 -8.93 -3.01
C ARG A 10 -38.47 -10.32 -2.78
N VAL A 11 -39.79 -10.39 -2.60
CA VAL A 11 -40.53 -11.66 -2.55
C VAL A 11 -40.87 -12.09 -3.98
N VAL A 12 -40.47 -13.29 -4.37
CA VAL A 12 -40.73 -13.85 -5.71
C VAL A 12 -41.33 -15.24 -5.60
N SER A 13 -42.00 -15.71 -6.66
CA SER A 13 -42.55 -17.07 -6.71
C SER A 13 -41.47 -18.14 -6.55
N PHE A 14 -41.75 -19.14 -5.72
CA PHE A 14 -40.90 -20.33 -5.60
C PHE A 14 -40.93 -21.11 -6.92
N ASP A 15 -39.76 -21.51 -7.40
CA ASP A 15 -39.60 -22.26 -8.64
C ASP A 15 -38.68 -23.46 -8.39
N GLU A 16 -39.32 -24.62 -8.24
CA GLU A 16 -38.67 -25.89 -7.93
C GLU A 16 -37.66 -26.31 -9.01
N ALA A 17 -37.93 -25.97 -10.28
CA ALA A 17 -37.07 -26.35 -11.39
C ALA A 17 -35.65 -25.78 -11.26
N LYS A 18 -35.49 -24.65 -10.54
CA LYS A 18 -34.18 -24.08 -10.24
C LYS A 18 -33.38 -24.94 -9.28
N ILE A 19 -34.04 -25.54 -8.28
CA ILE A 19 -33.41 -26.47 -7.34
C ILE A 19 -33.01 -27.74 -8.09
N THR A 20 -33.93 -28.32 -8.87
CA THR A 20 -33.66 -29.51 -9.70
C THR A 20 -32.47 -29.28 -10.62
N THR A 21 -32.44 -28.14 -11.33
CA THR A 21 -31.33 -27.80 -12.24
C THR A 21 -29.99 -27.63 -11.50
N ALA A 22 -30.00 -27.03 -10.31
CA ALA A 22 -28.79 -26.83 -9.53
C ALA A 22 -28.22 -28.15 -8.98
N ILE A 23 -29.10 -29.03 -8.47
CA ILE A 23 -28.74 -30.39 -8.04
C ILE A 23 -28.22 -31.19 -9.23
N TRP A 24 -28.89 -31.13 -10.38
CA TRP A 24 -28.49 -31.85 -11.58
C TRP A 24 -27.09 -31.45 -12.07
N LYS A 25 -26.77 -30.16 -12.06
CA LYS A 25 -25.42 -29.67 -12.40
C LYS A 25 -24.36 -30.23 -11.45
N ALA A 26 -24.64 -30.22 -10.15
CA ALA A 26 -23.73 -30.76 -9.14
C ALA A 26 -23.54 -32.29 -9.29
N MET A 27 -24.61 -33.03 -9.59
CA MET A 27 -24.57 -34.49 -9.84
C MET A 27 -23.73 -34.81 -11.06
N ARG A 28 -23.91 -34.05 -12.15
CA ARG A 28 -23.14 -34.21 -13.39
C ARG A 28 -21.64 -33.95 -13.18
N GLU A 29 -21.29 -32.98 -12.34
CA GLU A 29 -19.90 -32.68 -12.00
C GLU A 29 -19.28 -33.74 -11.07
N ALA A 30 -20.06 -34.25 -10.11
CA ALA A 30 -19.63 -35.33 -9.22
C ALA A 30 -19.58 -36.71 -9.89
N GLY A 31 -20.25 -36.86 -11.05
CA GLY A 31 -20.42 -38.14 -11.75
C GLY A 31 -21.31 -39.12 -10.97
N ASP A 32 -22.25 -38.60 -10.18
CA ASP A 32 -23.06 -39.36 -9.22
C ASP A 32 -24.53 -38.92 -9.30
N GLY A 33 -25.38 -39.76 -9.87
CA GLY A 33 -26.82 -39.50 -10.06
C GLY A 33 -27.25 -39.25 -11.51
N ASP A 34 -28.56 -39.27 -11.73
CA ASP A 34 -29.23 -38.99 -13.00
C ASP A 34 -30.30 -37.89 -12.85
N GLU A 35 -30.93 -37.49 -13.94
CA GLU A 35 -31.94 -36.43 -13.94
C GLU A 35 -33.17 -36.81 -13.08
N VAL A 36 -33.47 -38.11 -12.97
CA VAL A 36 -34.58 -38.63 -12.15
C VAL A 36 -34.28 -38.47 -10.65
N GLU A 37 -33.07 -38.84 -10.22
CA GLU A 37 -32.64 -38.65 -8.84
C GLU A 37 -32.51 -37.16 -8.47
N SER A 38 -32.10 -36.31 -9.41
CA SER A 38 -32.08 -34.85 -9.18
C SER A 38 -33.48 -34.29 -8.90
N LYS A 39 -34.51 -34.81 -9.59
CA LYS A 39 -35.91 -34.42 -9.37
C LYS A 39 -36.43 -34.95 -8.04
N ARG A 40 -36.13 -36.21 -7.71
CA ARG A 40 -36.52 -36.82 -6.43
C ARG A 40 -35.94 -36.06 -5.22
N LEU A 41 -34.68 -35.64 -5.28
CA LEU A 41 -34.06 -34.84 -4.22
C LEU A 41 -34.62 -33.43 -4.17
N SER A 42 -34.96 -32.84 -5.32
CA SER A 42 -35.67 -31.55 -5.38
C SER A 42 -37.05 -31.62 -4.70
N ASP A 43 -37.79 -32.70 -4.92
CA ASP A 43 -39.08 -32.94 -4.26
C ASP A 43 -38.91 -33.11 -2.75
N LEU A 44 -37.88 -33.85 -2.32
CA LEU A 44 -37.52 -34.02 -0.90
C LEU A 44 -37.19 -32.68 -0.24
N VAL A 45 -36.32 -31.87 -0.86
CA VAL A 45 -35.98 -30.53 -0.40
C VAL A 45 -37.22 -29.65 -0.28
N THR A 46 -38.12 -29.73 -1.26
CA THR A 46 -39.37 -28.94 -1.25
C THR A 46 -40.28 -29.35 -0.10
N GLY A 47 -40.35 -30.66 0.22
CA GLY A 47 -41.06 -31.15 1.40
C GLY A 47 -40.46 -30.62 2.70
N ILE A 48 -39.14 -30.67 2.86
CA ILE A 48 -38.45 -30.14 4.04
C ILE A 48 -38.68 -28.63 4.18
N LEU A 49 -38.64 -27.89 3.08
CA LEU A 49 -38.91 -26.45 3.06
C LEU A 49 -40.35 -26.15 3.49
N ASP A 50 -41.34 -26.92 3.02
CA ASP A 50 -42.74 -26.75 3.39
C ASP A 50 -43.02 -27.03 4.87
N GLU A 51 -42.30 -27.99 5.46
CA GLU A 51 -42.41 -28.28 6.90
C GLU A 51 -41.68 -27.24 7.77
N ARG A 52 -40.50 -26.79 7.34
CA ARG A 52 -39.63 -25.88 8.11
C ARG A 52 -40.10 -24.41 8.05
N PHE A 53 -40.79 -24.03 6.97
CA PHE A 53 -41.28 -22.66 6.76
C PHE A 53 -42.79 -22.63 6.44
N PRO A 54 -43.66 -22.94 7.42
CA PRO A 54 -45.11 -23.01 7.21
C PRO A 54 -45.78 -21.63 7.08
N VAL A 55 -45.14 -20.57 7.59
CA VAL A 55 -45.68 -19.19 7.63
C VAL A 55 -44.75 -18.19 6.96
N ASP A 56 -43.44 -18.34 7.17
CA ASP A 56 -42.43 -17.43 6.63
C ASP A 56 -41.93 -17.88 5.24
N TYR A 57 -41.32 -16.94 4.51
CA TYR A 57 -40.68 -17.22 3.22
C TYR A 57 -39.18 -17.40 3.43
N PRO A 58 -38.60 -18.55 3.06
CA PRO A 58 -37.16 -18.73 3.22
C PRO A 58 -36.39 -17.81 2.29
N THR A 59 -35.22 -17.42 2.75
CA THR A 59 -34.20 -16.73 1.98
C THR A 59 -33.50 -17.69 1.01
N VAL A 60 -32.80 -17.13 0.03
CA VAL A 60 -32.00 -17.93 -0.91
C VAL A 60 -30.92 -18.75 -0.19
N GLU A 61 -30.33 -18.27 0.91
CA GLU A 61 -29.31 -19.01 1.65
C GLU A 61 -29.91 -20.19 2.40
N GLU A 62 -31.05 -19.99 3.08
CA GLU A 62 -31.73 -21.07 3.81
C GLU A 62 -32.16 -22.22 2.87
N ILE A 63 -32.62 -21.89 1.66
CA ILE A 63 -32.93 -22.92 0.64
C ILE A 63 -31.66 -23.70 0.25
N GLN A 64 -30.53 -23.01 0.09
CA GLN A 64 -29.27 -23.65 -0.26
C GLN A 64 -28.75 -24.55 0.85
N ASP A 65 -28.92 -24.16 2.11
CA ASP A 65 -28.52 -24.96 3.26
C ASP A 65 -29.39 -26.21 3.38
N VAL A 66 -30.70 -26.11 3.14
CA VAL A 66 -31.59 -27.29 3.09
C VAL A 66 -31.23 -28.24 1.95
N VAL A 67 -30.81 -27.73 0.79
CA VAL A 67 -30.31 -28.57 -0.31
C VAL A 67 -29.03 -29.30 0.09
N GLU A 68 -28.11 -28.63 0.78
CA GLU A 68 -26.87 -29.23 1.28
C GLU A 68 -27.15 -30.34 2.30
N GLU A 69 -28.00 -30.06 3.30
CA GLU A 69 -28.46 -31.03 4.30
C GLU A 69 -29.08 -32.27 3.63
N ALA A 70 -30.03 -32.06 2.71
CA ALA A 70 -30.72 -33.15 2.03
C ALA A 70 -29.78 -34.02 1.17
N LEU A 71 -28.78 -33.42 0.51
CA LEU A 71 -27.79 -34.15 -0.27
C LEU A 71 -26.88 -35.01 0.62
N ILE A 72 -26.49 -34.51 1.79
CA ILE A 72 -25.66 -35.25 2.75
C ILE A 72 -26.45 -36.40 3.37
N GLU A 73 -27.68 -36.15 3.82
CA GLU A 73 -28.54 -37.16 4.44
C GLU A 73 -28.91 -38.29 3.46
N ALA A 74 -29.11 -37.96 2.19
CA ALA A 74 -29.34 -38.94 1.13
C ALA A 74 -28.07 -39.69 0.68
N GLY A 75 -26.91 -39.40 1.28
CA GLY A 75 -25.65 -40.09 1.00
C GLY A 75 -24.85 -39.56 -0.19
N TYR A 76 -25.31 -38.49 -0.85
CA TYR A 76 -24.66 -37.87 -2.02
C TYR A 76 -23.57 -36.88 -1.61
N VAL A 77 -22.61 -37.31 -0.80
CA VAL A 77 -21.55 -36.46 -0.22
C VAL A 77 -20.70 -35.76 -1.29
N ARG A 78 -20.40 -36.45 -2.39
CA ARG A 78 -19.63 -35.87 -3.51
C ARG A 78 -20.40 -34.76 -4.22
N THR A 79 -21.69 -34.97 -4.44
CA THR A 79 -22.61 -34.00 -5.04
C THR A 79 -22.80 -32.80 -4.12
N ALA A 80 -22.97 -33.02 -2.80
CA ALA A 80 -23.04 -31.93 -1.81
C ALA A 80 -21.78 -31.05 -1.89
N LYS A 81 -20.59 -31.65 -1.92
CA LYS A 81 -19.32 -30.91 -2.04
C LYS A 81 -19.24 -30.10 -3.34
N ALA A 82 -19.64 -30.68 -4.47
CA ALA A 82 -19.67 -29.98 -5.76
C ALA A 82 -20.68 -28.80 -5.73
N TYR A 83 -21.84 -29.02 -5.12
CA TYR A 83 -22.87 -27.98 -4.94
C TYR A 83 -22.37 -26.81 -4.09
N ILE A 84 -21.73 -27.08 -2.95
CA ILE A 84 -21.11 -26.08 -2.07
C ILE A 84 -20.06 -25.26 -2.83
N LEU A 85 -19.20 -25.95 -3.59
CA LEU A 85 -18.14 -25.30 -4.36
C LEU A 85 -18.72 -24.40 -5.46
N TYR A 86 -19.74 -24.87 -6.18
CA TYR A 86 -20.44 -24.10 -7.21
C TYR A 86 -21.12 -22.85 -6.63
N ARG A 87 -21.78 -22.97 -5.46
CA ARG A 87 -22.35 -21.83 -4.72
C ARG A 87 -21.28 -20.80 -4.37
N LYS A 88 -20.13 -21.25 -3.87
CA LYS A 88 -19.00 -20.38 -3.52
C LYS A 88 -18.50 -19.65 -4.76
N GLN A 89 -18.25 -20.36 -5.87
CA GLN A 89 -17.82 -19.76 -7.13
C GLN A 89 -18.82 -18.72 -7.67
N HIS A 90 -20.13 -18.98 -7.62
CA HIS A 90 -21.13 -18.00 -8.06
C HIS A 90 -21.23 -16.78 -7.13
N THR A 91 -20.96 -16.96 -5.85
CA THR A 91 -20.91 -15.85 -4.90
C THR A 91 -19.66 -15.01 -5.13
N ASP A 92 -18.52 -15.65 -5.38
CA ASP A 92 -17.27 -14.98 -5.79
C ASP A 92 -17.45 -14.21 -7.11
N LEU A 93 -18.08 -14.81 -8.12
CA LEU A 93 -18.34 -14.16 -9.41
C LEU A 93 -19.26 -12.95 -9.27
N ARG A 94 -20.30 -13.00 -8.44
CA ARG A 94 -21.18 -11.84 -8.20
C ARG A 94 -20.49 -10.72 -7.44
N GLN A 95 -19.60 -11.06 -6.50
CA GLN A 95 -18.77 -10.05 -5.84
C GLN A 95 -17.81 -9.39 -6.85
N LEU A 96 -17.30 -10.15 -7.81
CA LEU A 96 -16.50 -9.64 -8.94
C LEU A 96 -17.33 -8.82 -9.94
N ASP A 97 -18.56 -9.20 -10.25
CA ASP A 97 -19.44 -8.40 -11.11
C ASP A 97 -19.80 -7.05 -10.45
N GLY A 98 -19.93 -7.01 -9.12
CA GLY A 98 -20.09 -5.77 -8.35
C GLY A 98 -18.85 -4.88 -8.36
N LEU A 99 -17.64 -5.45 -8.55
CA LEU A 99 -16.39 -4.70 -8.75
C LEU A 99 -16.35 -3.99 -10.11
N MET A 100 -17.09 -4.49 -11.11
CA MET A 100 -17.11 -3.97 -12.49
C MET A 100 -18.24 -2.96 -12.78
N ALA A 101 -18.94 -2.46 -11.76
CA ALA A 101 -19.75 -1.25 -11.90
C ALA A 101 -18.78 -0.03 -11.99
N GLU A 102 -18.09 0.09 -13.11
CA GLU A 102 -16.91 0.96 -13.30
C GLU A 102 -17.26 2.43 -13.58
N ILE A 103 -18.48 2.71 -14.07
CA ILE A 103 -18.92 4.08 -14.40
C ILE A 103 -19.13 4.94 -13.14
N PRO A 104 -19.81 4.44 -12.08
CA PRO A 104 -19.97 5.20 -10.83
C PRO A 104 -18.67 5.68 -10.21
N LEU A 105 -17.58 4.89 -10.22
CA LEU A 105 -16.33 5.28 -9.57
C LEU A 105 -15.68 6.51 -10.20
N VAL A 106 -15.71 6.58 -11.54
CA VAL A 106 -15.20 7.74 -12.27
C VAL A 106 -16.12 8.94 -12.02
N ASP A 107 -17.43 8.74 -12.08
CA ASP A 107 -18.41 9.81 -11.83
C ASP A 107 -18.33 10.32 -10.38
N ASP A 108 -18.11 9.46 -9.40
CA ASP A 108 -18.00 9.81 -7.98
C ASP A 108 -16.75 10.64 -7.71
N TYR A 109 -15.62 10.30 -8.35
CA TYR A 109 -14.41 11.13 -8.31
C TYR A 109 -14.62 12.47 -9.01
N LEU A 110 -15.19 12.49 -10.22
CA LEU A 110 -15.43 13.72 -10.99
C LEU A 110 -16.38 14.68 -10.29
N ASN A 111 -17.33 14.17 -9.49
CA ASN A 111 -18.31 14.97 -8.77
C ASN A 111 -17.99 15.16 -7.27
N ASP A 112 -16.83 14.71 -6.79
CA ASP A 112 -16.40 14.79 -5.37
C ASP A 112 -17.46 14.23 -4.40
N ARG A 113 -18.09 13.11 -4.78
CA ARG A 113 -19.20 12.48 -4.03
C ARG A 113 -18.76 11.41 -3.04
N ASP A 114 -17.54 10.89 -3.19
CA ASP A 114 -16.96 9.92 -2.27
C ASP A 114 -15.98 10.62 -1.32
N TRP A 115 -16.16 10.43 -0.02
CA TRP A 115 -15.25 10.98 0.99
C TRP A 115 -13.83 10.44 0.84
N ARG A 116 -13.64 9.27 0.23
CA ARG A 116 -12.33 8.66 -0.06
C ARG A 116 -11.48 9.50 -0.99
N VAL A 117 -12.09 10.36 -1.82
CA VAL A 117 -11.36 11.37 -2.61
C VAL A 117 -10.55 12.31 -1.71
N ARG A 118 -11.01 12.51 -0.47
CA ARG A 118 -10.39 13.38 0.54
C ARG A 118 -9.70 12.62 1.68
N GLU A 119 -9.58 11.30 1.60
CA GLU A 119 -8.91 10.49 2.62
C GLU A 119 -7.42 10.83 2.72
N ASN A 120 -6.79 11.12 1.59
CA ASN A 120 -5.40 11.55 1.53
C ASN A 120 -5.33 13.08 1.35
N SER A 121 -5.03 13.79 2.43
CA SER A 121 -4.93 15.26 2.46
C SER A 121 -3.85 15.83 1.54
N ASN A 122 -2.88 15.02 1.11
CA ASN A 122 -1.81 15.44 0.22
C ASN A 122 -2.21 15.33 -1.26
N MET A 123 -3.37 14.77 -1.58
CA MET A 123 -3.82 14.47 -2.94
C MET A 123 -4.74 15.56 -3.48
N SER A 124 -4.53 15.94 -4.74
CA SER A 124 -5.34 16.95 -5.42
C SER A 124 -6.11 16.34 -6.60
N PHE A 125 -7.24 16.96 -6.94
CA PHE A 125 -8.04 16.57 -8.09
C PHE A 125 -7.20 16.63 -9.37
N SER A 126 -6.88 15.44 -9.88
CA SER A 126 -6.04 15.27 -11.06
C SER A 126 -6.31 13.93 -11.75
N LEU A 127 -5.82 13.75 -12.98
CA LEU A 127 -5.88 12.47 -13.70
C LEU A 127 -5.14 11.36 -12.93
N GLN A 128 -4.00 11.68 -12.34
CA GLN A 128 -3.27 10.70 -11.55
C GLN A 128 -3.99 10.38 -10.24
N GLY A 129 -4.64 11.37 -9.60
CA GLY A 129 -5.49 11.13 -8.44
C GLY A 129 -6.68 10.21 -8.77
N LEU A 130 -7.27 10.32 -9.97
CA LEU A 130 -8.31 9.40 -10.44
C LEU A 130 -7.76 7.97 -10.57
N ASN A 131 -6.58 7.81 -11.18
CA ASN A 131 -5.95 6.50 -11.30
C ASN A 131 -5.68 5.88 -9.93
N THR A 132 -5.17 6.66 -8.97
CA THR A 132 -4.98 6.22 -7.59
C THR A 132 -6.30 5.80 -6.97
N HIS A 133 -7.33 6.65 -7.02
CA HIS A 133 -8.64 6.37 -6.43
C HIS A 133 -9.27 5.06 -6.94
N ILE A 134 -9.23 4.82 -8.25
CA ILE A 134 -9.72 3.57 -8.85
C ILE A 134 -8.89 2.38 -8.34
N THR A 135 -7.56 2.53 -8.34
CA THR A 135 -6.63 1.47 -7.91
C THR A 135 -6.84 1.12 -6.43
N GLU A 136 -6.95 2.12 -5.55
CA GLU A 136 -7.19 1.94 -4.13
C GLU A 136 -8.53 1.26 -3.86
N HIS A 137 -9.58 1.62 -4.61
CA HIS A 137 -10.88 0.95 -4.49
C HIS A 137 -10.79 -0.54 -4.85
N VAL A 138 -10.16 -0.86 -5.98
CA VAL A 138 -10.03 -2.26 -6.43
C VAL A 138 -9.19 -3.08 -5.44
N ILE A 139 -8.05 -2.54 -5.01
CA ILE A 139 -7.11 -3.23 -4.12
C ILE A 139 -7.71 -3.41 -2.71
N SER A 140 -8.36 -2.40 -2.16
CA SER A 140 -9.00 -2.48 -0.84
C SER A 140 -10.07 -3.57 -0.79
N ARG A 141 -10.90 -3.68 -1.83
CA ARG A 141 -11.87 -4.78 -1.94
C ARG A 141 -11.19 -6.13 -2.06
N TYR A 142 -10.10 -6.24 -2.81
CA TYR A 142 -9.35 -7.49 -2.92
C TYR A 142 -8.83 -7.94 -1.54
N TRP A 143 -8.25 -7.04 -0.74
CA TRP A 143 -7.85 -7.32 0.63
C TRP A 143 -9.02 -7.85 1.46
N LEU A 144 -10.13 -7.11 1.51
CA LEU A 144 -11.25 -7.40 2.41
C LEU A 144 -12.03 -8.66 2.00
N THR A 145 -12.10 -8.98 0.71
CA THR A 145 -12.92 -10.09 0.21
C THR A 145 -12.15 -11.38 -0.05
N LYS A 146 -10.85 -11.30 -0.41
CA LYS A 146 -10.04 -12.46 -0.80
C LYS A 146 -8.96 -12.83 0.19
N ILE A 147 -8.38 -11.86 0.89
CA ILE A 147 -7.23 -12.10 1.78
C ILE A 147 -7.68 -12.19 3.24
N TYR A 148 -8.42 -11.19 3.71
CA TYR A 148 -8.90 -11.16 5.09
C TYR A 148 -10.12 -12.07 5.30
N PRO A 149 -10.28 -12.64 6.51
CA PRO A 149 -11.53 -13.30 6.89
C PRO A 149 -12.71 -12.32 6.87
N GLN A 150 -13.90 -12.82 6.58
CA GLN A 150 -15.14 -12.03 6.53
C GLN A 150 -15.39 -11.21 7.80
N GLN A 151 -15.05 -11.75 8.97
CA GLN A 151 -15.19 -11.06 10.26
C GLN A 151 -14.38 -9.76 10.32
N VAL A 152 -13.18 -9.74 9.72
CA VAL A 152 -12.30 -8.56 9.67
C VAL A 152 -12.89 -7.51 8.73
N GLN A 153 -13.43 -7.94 7.59
CA GLN A 153 -14.15 -7.04 6.69
C GLN A 153 -15.35 -6.39 7.37
N GLU A 154 -16.22 -7.18 7.99
CA GLU A 154 -17.45 -6.67 8.61
C GLU A 154 -17.17 -5.67 9.75
N THR A 155 -16.13 -5.93 10.54
CA THR A 155 -15.73 -5.04 11.65
C THR A 155 -15.07 -3.76 11.15
N HIS A 156 -14.26 -3.82 10.09
CA HIS A 156 -13.75 -2.64 9.39
C HIS A 156 -14.88 -1.79 8.80
N ASP A 157 -15.81 -2.42 8.06
CA ASP A 157 -16.93 -1.75 7.39
C ASP A 157 -17.91 -1.10 8.40
N ARG A 158 -18.05 -1.70 9.59
CA ARG A 158 -18.85 -1.14 10.69
C ARG A 158 -18.15 -0.05 11.49
N GLY A 159 -16.85 0.15 11.27
CA GLY A 159 -16.03 1.14 11.98
C GLY A 159 -15.63 0.72 13.40
N ASP A 160 -15.68 -0.56 13.73
CA ASP A 160 -15.22 -1.06 15.04
C ASP A 160 -13.70 -0.92 15.18
N PHE A 161 -12.98 -1.01 14.05
CA PHE A 161 -11.60 -0.55 13.87
C PHE A 161 -11.36 -0.12 12.42
N HIS A 162 -10.26 0.56 12.16
CA HIS A 162 -9.87 1.00 10.82
C HIS A 162 -8.56 0.32 10.40
N ILE A 163 -8.53 -0.24 9.18
CA ILE A 163 -7.32 -0.81 8.58
C ILE A 163 -6.79 0.25 7.63
N HIS A 164 -5.63 0.79 7.96
CA HIS A 164 -4.98 1.82 7.15
C HIS A 164 -4.40 1.23 5.86
N ASP A 165 -4.31 2.08 4.83
CA ASP A 165 -3.56 1.84 3.59
C ASP A 165 -3.96 0.58 2.80
N LEU A 166 -5.23 0.18 2.92
CA LEU A 166 -5.81 -0.92 2.13
C LEU A 166 -5.72 -0.70 0.61
N GLY A 167 -5.37 0.49 0.14
CA GLY A 167 -5.16 0.78 -1.27
C GLY A 167 -3.87 0.22 -1.86
N THR A 168 -2.95 -0.30 -1.04
CA THR A 168 -1.64 -0.81 -1.50
C THR A 168 -1.49 -2.31 -1.22
N LEU A 169 -1.01 -3.08 -2.19
CA LEU A 169 -0.61 -4.49 -2.02
C LEU A 169 0.89 -4.57 -1.69
N GLY A 170 1.31 -3.93 -0.60
CA GLY A 170 2.71 -3.76 -0.28
C GLY A 170 2.94 -3.43 1.19
N ALA A 171 4.19 -3.11 1.50
CA ALA A 171 4.54 -2.64 2.83
C ALA A 171 3.96 -1.25 3.11
N TYR A 172 3.78 -0.91 4.39
CA TYR A 172 3.36 0.42 4.80
C TYR A 172 4.50 1.43 4.59
N CYS A 173 5.47 1.49 5.49
CA CYS A 173 6.64 2.37 5.42
C CYS A 173 7.93 1.55 5.36
N VAL A 174 9.01 2.14 4.83
CA VAL A 174 10.31 1.48 4.75
C VAL A 174 11.44 2.44 5.13
N GLY A 175 12.27 1.99 6.07
CA GLY A 175 13.58 2.59 6.36
C GLY A 175 14.66 1.86 5.57
N TRP A 176 15.46 2.61 4.83
CA TRP A 176 16.47 2.08 3.93
C TRP A 176 17.88 2.31 4.46
N ASP A 177 18.77 1.40 4.10
CA ASP A 177 20.18 1.50 4.39
C ASP A 177 20.89 2.29 3.28
N LEU A 178 21.30 3.53 3.61
CA LEU A 178 22.05 4.37 2.68
C LEU A 178 23.43 3.78 2.37
N GLN A 179 24.03 3.03 3.30
CA GLN A 179 25.30 2.37 3.09
C GLN A 179 25.23 1.37 1.93
N ASP A 180 24.16 0.58 1.85
CA ASP A 180 23.96 -0.38 0.75
C ASP A 180 23.87 0.33 -0.61
N LEU A 181 23.13 1.46 -0.66
CA LEU A 181 23.04 2.29 -1.87
C LEU A 181 24.41 2.84 -2.27
N LEU A 182 25.21 3.35 -1.32
CA LEU A 182 26.55 3.88 -1.57
C LEU A 182 27.57 2.79 -1.95
N MET A 183 27.37 1.55 -1.49
CA MET A 183 28.24 0.41 -1.79
C MET A 183 27.92 -0.23 -3.15
N ARG A 184 26.63 -0.44 -3.45
CA ARG A 184 26.18 -1.23 -4.60
C ARG A 184 25.68 -0.39 -5.77
N GLY A 185 25.29 0.86 -5.51
CA GLY A 185 24.59 1.72 -6.46
C GLY A 185 23.13 1.32 -6.60
N PHE A 186 22.38 2.09 -7.40
CA PHE A 186 20.95 1.86 -7.56
C PHE A 186 20.68 0.75 -8.60
N ARG A 187 20.29 -0.44 -8.13
CA ARG A 187 20.19 -1.66 -8.95
C ARG A 187 19.19 -2.69 -8.39
N GLY A 188 19.02 -3.83 -9.08
CA GLY A 188 18.30 -4.99 -8.55
C GLY A 188 17.04 -5.41 -9.31
N VAL A 189 16.59 -4.64 -10.30
CA VAL A 189 15.40 -4.96 -11.09
C VAL A 189 15.79 -5.56 -12.44
N ARG A 190 15.38 -6.81 -12.67
CA ARG A 190 15.69 -7.55 -13.91
C ARG A 190 15.15 -6.80 -15.14
N GLY A 191 16.01 -6.57 -16.12
CA GLY A 191 15.63 -5.94 -17.39
C GLY A 191 15.47 -4.42 -17.33
N LYS A 192 15.88 -3.78 -16.22
CA LYS A 192 15.95 -2.32 -16.09
C LYS A 192 17.41 -1.87 -16.06
N VAL A 193 17.63 -0.58 -16.36
CA VAL A 193 18.96 0.05 -16.30
C VAL A 193 19.37 0.18 -14.84
N GLU A 194 20.64 -0.10 -14.55
CA GLU A 194 21.24 -0.01 -13.21
C GLU A 194 22.27 1.12 -13.16
N SER A 195 22.38 1.79 -12.01
CA SER A 195 23.38 2.84 -11.76
C SER A 195 24.50 2.31 -10.88
N ARG A 196 25.75 2.68 -11.22
CA ARG A 196 26.91 2.38 -10.37
C ARG A 196 26.91 3.26 -9.11
N PRO A 197 27.61 2.84 -8.04
CA PRO A 197 27.85 3.67 -6.86
C PRO A 197 28.30 5.09 -7.19
N ALA A 198 27.74 6.08 -6.47
CA ALA A 198 28.09 7.48 -6.63
C ALA A 198 29.56 7.75 -6.26
N LYS A 199 30.24 8.60 -7.03
CA LYS A 199 31.63 9.02 -6.80
C LYS A 199 31.79 10.47 -6.35
N HIS A 200 30.74 11.27 -6.51
CA HIS A 200 30.74 12.71 -6.28
C HIS A 200 29.48 13.09 -5.49
N PHE A 201 29.57 14.13 -4.66
CA PHE A 201 28.53 14.56 -3.73
C PHE A 201 27.18 14.77 -4.42
N ARG A 202 27.19 15.54 -5.52
CA ARG A 202 26.00 15.80 -6.34
C ARG A 202 25.33 14.51 -6.85
N VAL A 203 26.13 13.54 -7.27
CA VAL A 203 25.62 12.26 -7.80
C VAL A 203 25.03 11.41 -6.68
N ALA A 204 25.63 11.45 -5.48
CA ALA A 204 25.09 10.75 -4.32
C ALA A 204 23.72 11.30 -3.92
N LEU A 205 23.58 12.63 -3.82
CA LEU A 205 22.30 13.29 -3.56
C LEU A 205 21.24 12.94 -4.63
N LEU A 206 21.62 12.97 -5.92
CA LEU A 206 20.69 12.61 -7.00
C LEU A 206 20.28 11.13 -6.95
N GLN A 207 21.18 10.22 -6.56
CA GLN A 207 20.83 8.81 -6.37
C GLN A 207 19.88 8.63 -5.17
N VAL A 208 20.08 9.35 -4.07
CA VAL A 208 19.17 9.36 -2.91
C VAL A 208 17.76 9.80 -3.34
N VAL A 209 17.65 10.91 -4.09
CA VAL A 209 16.39 11.38 -4.66
C VAL A 209 15.74 10.27 -5.49
N ASN A 210 16.43 9.78 -6.53
CA ASN A 210 15.86 8.79 -7.44
C ASN A 210 15.45 7.50 -6.73
N PHE A 211 16.21 7.08 -5.72
CA PHE A 211 15.92 5.90 -4.92
C PHE A 211 14.61 6.07 -4.15
N MET A 212 14.48 7.15 -3.37
CA MET A 212 13.26 7.44 -2.61
C MET A 212 12.04 7.60 -3.54
N TYR A 213 12.21 8.31 -4.67
CA TYR A 213 11.15 8.51 -5.67
C TYR A 213 10.71 7.24 -6.38
N THR A 214 11.60 6.27 -6.55
CA THR A 214 11.24 4.99 -7.17
C THR A 214 10.52 4.10 -6.17
N LEU A 215 11.04 3.96 -4.95
CA LEU A 215 10.53 3.00 -3.97
C LEU A 215 9.26 3.46 -3.25
N GLN A 216 8.95 4.75 -3.26
CA GLN A 216 7.61 5.21 -2.86
C GLN A 216 6.48 4.62 -3.72
N GLY A 217 6.77 4.12 -4.93
CA GLY A 217 5.78 3.45 -5.77
C GLY A 217 5.48 2.01 -5.31
N GLU A 218 6.31 1.46 -4.42
CA GLU A 218 6.27 0.07 -3.97
C GLU A 218 5.78 -0.07 -2.52
N SER A 219 5.44 1.04 -1.86
CA SER A 219 4.95 1.07 -0.48
C SER A 219 3.98 2.24 -0.26
N ALA A 220 3.11 2.14 0.73
CA ALA A 220 2.02 3.11 0.90
C ALA A 220 2.49 4.45 1.51
N GLY A 221 3.41 4.35 2.47
CA GLY A 221 3.82 5.42 3.36
C GLY A 221 5.28 5.88 3.17
N ALA A 222 5.86 6.32 4.27
CA ALA A 222 7.13 7.05 4.31
C ALA A 222 8.33 6.21 3.86
N GLN A 223 9.23 6.87 3.11
CA GLN A 223 10.56 6.37 2.78
C GLN A 223 11.61 7.10 3.61
N ALA A 224 12.42 6.37 4.38
CA ALA A 224 13.39 6.99 5.28
C ALA A 224 14.83 6.56 4.98
N PHE A 225 15.77 7.50 5.09
CA PHE A 225 17.19 7.19 5.26
C PHE A 225 17.67 7.63 6.65
N SER A 226 18.58 6.85 7.23
CA SER A 226 19.26 7.17 8.48
C SER A 226 20.67 7.70 8.22
N ASN A 227 21.20 8.51 9.14
CA ASN A 227 22.58 9.00 9.14
C ASN A 227 22.99 9.72 7.84
N LEU A 228 22.09 10.54 7.27
CA LEU A 228 22.28 11.11 5.93
C LEU A 228 23.50 12.04 5.87
N ASP A 229 23.65 12.91 6.86
CA ASP A 229 24.77 13.85 6.97
C ASP A 229 26.09 13.10 7.17
N THR A 230 26.13 12.11 8.08
CA THR A 230 27.32 11.27 8.34
C THR A 230 27.77 10.54 7.07
N TYR A 231 26.86 9.89 6.35
CA TYR A 231 27.21 9.12 5.14
C TYR A 231 27.64 10.00 3.96
N LEU A 232 27.10 11.22 3.84
CA LEU A 232 27.36 12.09 2.69
C LEU A 232 28.47 13.11 2.92
N ALA A 233 28.80 13.47 4.16
CA ALA A 233 29.88 14.41 4.49
C ALA A 233 31.24 14.04 3.86
N PRO A 234 31.68 12.77 3.78
CA PRO A 234 32.94 12.43 3.14
C PRO A 234 33.04 12.81 1.65
N PHE A 235 31.91 12.88 0.94
CA PHE A 235 31.90 13.31 -0.46
C PHE A 235 32.24 14.80 -0.61
N ILE A 236 31.87 15.64 0.37
CA ILE A 236 32.18 17.07 0.39
C ILE A 236 33.70 17.27 0.42
N ARG A 237 34.38 16.55 1.33
CA ARG A 237 35.85 16.56 1.42
C ARG A 237 36.50 15.97 0.18
N TYR A 238 35.99 14.84 -0.31
CA TYR A 238 36.55 14.14 -1.47
C TYR A 238 36.52 15.00 -2.73
N ASP A 239 35.43 15.76 -2.93
CA ASP A 239 35.28 16.68 -4.06
C ASP A 239 35.93 18.06 -3.79
N ASN A 240 36.44 18.30 -2.58
CA ASN A 240 37.02 19.57 -2.12
C ASN A 240 36.07 20.76 -2.35
N LEU A 241 34.81 20.60 -1.93
CA LEU A 241 33.77 21.60 -2.13
C LEU A 241 33.84 22.70 -1.08
N ASP A 242 33.56 23.93 -1.51
CA ASP A 242 33.32 25.04 -0.58
C ASP A 242 31.86 25.09 -0.10
N TYR A 243 31.58 25.95 0.88
CA TYR A 243 30.25 26.12 1.45
C TYR A 243 29.18 26.51 0.40
N GLY A 244 29.54 27.36 -0.55
CA GLY A 244 28.62 27.81 -1.60
C GLY A 244 28.23 26.67 -2.52
N GLU A 245 29.21 25.83 -2.90
CA GLU A 245 28.97 24.62 -3.68
C GLU A 245 28.13 23.60 -2.90
N VAL A 246 28.41 23.37 -1.62
CA VAL A 246 27.60 22.48 -0.77
C VAL A 246 26.16 22.95 -0.69
N LYS A 247 25.95 24.24 -0.38
CA LYS A 247 24.61 24.84 -0.33
C LYS A 247 23.88 24.74 -1.67
N GLN A 248 24.57 24.96 -2.78
CA GLN A 248 23.96 24.84 -4.11
C GLN A 248 23.52 23.40 -4.43
N ASN A 249 24.34 22.41 -4.07
CA ASN A 249 24.00 20.99 -4.26
C ASN A 249 22.84 20.56 -3.35
N LEU A 250 22.80 21.06 -2.11
CA LEU A 250 21.69 20.80 -1.19
C LEU A 250 20.40 21.52 -1.61
N GLN A 251 20.50 22.71 -2.19
CA GLN A 251 19.36 23.37 -2.83
C GLN A 251 18.79 22.51 -3.98
N GLU A 252 19.66 22.00 -4.87
CA GLU A 252 19.23 21.07 -5.92
C GLU A 252 18.55 19.83 -5.32
N PHE A 253 19.12 19.25 -4.26
CA PHE A 253 18.55 18.11 -3.56
C PHE A 253 17.15 18.42 -2.99
N VAL A 254 17.02 19.45 -2.16
CA VAL A 254 15.74 19.83 -1.52
C VAL A 254 14.69 20.16 -2.56
N TYR A 255 15.04 20.89 -3.62
CA TYR A 255 14.10 21.20 -4.69
C TYR A 255 13.58 19.93 -5.35
N ASN A 256 14.49 19.00 -5.68
CA ASN A 256 14.11 17.73 -6.27
C ASN A 256 13.30 16.85 -5.32
N MET A 257 13.53 16.91 -4.00
CA MET A 257 12.72 16.22 -2.98
C MET A 257 11.32 16.80 -2.82
N ASN A 258 11.08 18.04 -3.28
CA ASN A 258 9.79 18.72 -3.18
C ASN A 258 9.03 18.80 -4.51
N VAL A 259 9.50 18.19 -5.60
CA VAL A 259 8.75 18.18 -6.86
C VAL A 259 7.60 17.16 -6.76
N PRO A 260 6.34 17.58 -6.98
CA PRO A 260 5.19 16.69 -6.88
C PRO A 260 5.08 15.81 -8.14
N THR A 261 5.91 14.77 -8.22
CA THR A 261 5.93 13.82 -9.36
C THR A 261 5.26 12.48 -9.05
N ARG A 262 4.72 12.27 -7.83
CA ARG A 262 3.96 11.05 -7.48
C ARG A 262 2.71 10.92 -8.35
N VAL A 263 2.22 9.69 -8.50
CA VAL A 263 0.83 9.43 -8.88
C VAL A 263 -0.09 10.19 -7.90
N GLY A 264 -0.84 11.17 -8.40
CA GLY A 264 -1.71 12.05 -7.62
C GLY A 264 -1.16 13.47 -7.41
N PHE A 265 -0.01 13.82 -8.01
CA PHE A 265 0.69 15.10 -7.82
C PHE A 265 1.04 15.37 -6.35
N GLN A 266 1.48 14.34 -5.64
CA GLN A 266 2.02 14.49 -4.29
C GLN A 266 3.54 14.53 -4.32
N THR A 267 4.10 15.23 -3.35
CA THR A 267 5.52 15.09 -3.00
C THR A 267 5.73 13.78 -2.24
N PRO A 268 6.82 13.02 -2.49
CA PRO A 268 7.12 11.82 -1.72
C PRO A 268 7.19 12.10 -0.22
N PHE A 269 6.50 11.28 0.58
CA PHE A 269 6.65 11.34 2.03
C PHE A 269 8.01 10.76 2.41
N THR A 270 8.96 11.65 2.69
CA THR A 270 10.36 11.27 2.90
C THR A 270 10.88 11.80 4.22
N ASN A 271 11.64 10.96 4.92
CA ASN A 271 12.26 11.28 6.19
C ASN A 271 13.77 11.08 6.09
N VAL A 272 14.53 11.98 6.70
CA VAL A 272 15.98 11.84 6.81
C VAL A 272 16.38 12.05 8.26
N THR A 273 17.22 11.16 8.76
CA THR A 273 17.82 11.34 10.09
C THR A 273 19.15 12.04 9.93
N ILE A 274 19.37 13.04 10.78
CA ILE A 274 20.54 13.90 10.80
C ILE A 274 21.20 13.75 12.18
N ASP A 275 22.47 13.39 12.19
CA ASP A 275 23.20 13.04 13.42
C ASP A 275 23.80 14.26 14.12
N LEU A 276 24.12 15.33 13.38
CA LEU A 276 24.82 16.54 13.84
C LEU A 276 26.29 16.31 14.22
N GLU A 277 26.58 15.23 14.92
CA GLU A 277 27.92 14.77 15.27
C GLU A 277 28.14 13.35 14.76
N VAL A 278 29.37 13.02 14.38
CA VAL A 278 29.69 11.65 13.93
C VAL A 278 29.35 10.66 15.06
N PRO A 279 28.43 9.69 14.83
CA PRO A 279 28.06 8.75 15.88
C PRO A 279 29.25 7.92 16.34
N ASN A 280 29.38 7.71 17.66
CA ASN A 280 30.49 6.97 18.26
C ASN A 280 30.70 5.56 17.65
N TYR A 281 29.61 4.89 17.23
CA TYR A 281 29.68 3.56 16.62
C TYR A 281 30.17 3.57 15.17
N MET A 282 30.14 4.72 14.48
CA MET A 282 30.61 4.87 13.09
C MET A 282 31.97 5.55 13.01
N LYS A 283 32.46 6.16 14.09
CA LYS A 283 33.66 6.99 14.11
C LYS A 283 34.88 6.33 13.44
N ASP A 284 35.11 5.05 13.74
CA ASP A 284 36.27 4.30 13.27
C ASP A 284 35.98 3.53 11.95
N ASP A 285 34.76 3.62 11.42
CA ASP A 285 34.40 2.97 10.16
C ASP A 285 34.97 3.74 8.98
N HIS A 286 35.45 2.99 7.99
CA HIS A 286 35.99 3.53 6.75
C HIS A 286 34.90 4.16 5.87
N VAL A 287 35.19 5.33 5.32
CA VAL A 287 34.24 6.04 4.46
C VAL A 287 34.07 5.34 3.11
N ILE A 288 32.88 5.46 2.53
CA ILE A 288 32.52 4.82 1.26
C ILE A 288 32.42 5.87 0.16
N ILE A 289 33.27 5.75 -0.87
CA ILE A 289 33.21 6.62 -2.06
C ILE A 289 33.36 5.76 -3.32
N GLY A 290 32.34 5.79 -4.18
CA GLY A 290 32.35 5.02 -5.43
C GLY A 290 32.21 3.52 -5.24
N GLY A 291 31.58 3.08 -4.14
CA GLY A 291 31.40 1.66 -3.79
C GLY A 291 32.64 1.00 -3.20
N VAL A 292 33.61 1.80 -2.75
CA VAL A 292 34.89 1.32 -2.21
C VAL A 292 35.17 2.02 -0.88
N LEU A 293 35.61 1.23 0.10
CA LEU A 293 36.10 1.71 1.39
C LEU A 293 37.41 2.48 1.19
N ARG A 294 37.51 3.65 1.82
CA ARG A 294 38.71 4.50 1.78
C ARG A 294 39.48 4.41 3.10
N GLU A 295 40.72 4.86 3.10
CA GLU A 295 41.55 4.83 4.30
C GLU A 295 41.04 5.77 5.40
N SER A 296 40.43 6.91 5.02
CA SER A 296 39.82 7.84 5.98
C SER A 296 38.58 7.25 6.63
N VAL A 297 38.31 7.68 7.87
CA VAL A 297 37.19 7.20 8.69
C VAL A 297 36.14 8.29 8.89
N TYR A 298 34.90 7.94 9.20
CA TYR A 298 33.83 8.93 9.38
C TYR A 298 34.15 9.95 10.47
N GLY A 299 34.84 9.54 11.54
CA GLY A 299 35.25 10.41 12.66
C GLY A 299 36.05 11.65 12.25
N ASP A 300 36.71 11.61 11.09
CA ASP A 300 37.51 12.74 10.61
C ASP A 300 36.67 13.83 9.92
N HIS A 301 35.37 13.63 9.68
CA HIS A 301 34.56 14.45 8.76
C HIS A 301 33.54 15.38 9.45
N GLN A 302 33.75 15.71 10.74
CA GLN A 302 32.85 16.60 11.48
C GLN A 302 32.72 17.99 10.81
N HIS A 303 33.81 18.52 10.27
CA HIS A 303 33.79 19.83 9.60
C HIS A 303 32.83 19.85 8.39
N GLU A 304 32.81 18.78 7.60
CA GLU A 304 31.92 18.63 6.46
C GLU A 304 30.48 18.35 6.89
N MET A 305 30.26 17.65 8.01
CA MET A 305 28.92 17.50 8.60
C MET A 305 28.35 18.84 9.05
N ASP A 306 29.14 19.68 9.73
CA ASP A 306 28.73 21.04 10.13
C ASP A 306 28.34 21.87 8.89
N MET A 307 29.16 21.77 7.83
CA MET A 307 28.91 22.45 6.55
C MET A 307 27.58 21.99 5.92
N PHE A 308 27.35 20.68 5.89
CA PHE A 308 26.13 20.06 5.38
C PHE A 308 24.91 20.53 6.17
N ASN A 309 24.96 20.42 7.51
CA ASN A 309 23.82 20.68 8.39
C ASN A 309 23.40 22.15 8.36
N ARG A 310 24.37 23.06 8.39
CA ARG A 310 24.12 24.49 8.24
C ARG A 310 23.45 24.81 6.90
N ALA A 311 24.03 24.31 5.80
CA ALA A 311 23.52 24.58 4.46
C ALA A 311 22.13 23.96 4.24
N PHE A 312 21.90 22.75 4.74
CA PHE A 312 20.62 22.06 4.65
C PHE A 312 19.51 22.83 5.38
N ALA A 313 19.78 23.27 6.61
CA ALA A 313 18.83 24.05 7.40
C ALA A 313 18.53 25.42 6.79
N GLU A 314 19.55 26.13 6.27
CA GLU A 314 19.35 27.38 5.53
C GLU A 314 18.45 27.18 4.30
N VAL A 315 18.68 26.14 3.50
CA VAL A 315 17.86 25.87 2.29
C VAL A 315 16.40 25.52 2.67
N MET A 316 16.20 24.70 3.71
CA MET A 316 14.86 24.32 4.15
C MET A 316 14.05 25.53 4.65
N THR A 317 14.71 26.47 5.34
CA THR A 317 14.10 27.66 5.93
C THR A 317 13.92 28.82 4.94
N GLU A 318 14.83 29.00 3.97
CA GLU A 318 14.66 29.94 2.85
C GLU A 318 13.36 29.67 2.09
N GLY A 319 12.99 28.38 2.00
CA GLY A 319 11.70 27.96 1.49
C GLY A 319 11.54 28.12 -0.02
N ASP A 320 10.30 27.95 -0.48
CA ASP A 320 9.95 28.03 -1.89
C ASP A 320 9.94 29.48 -2.43
N MET A 321 9.54 29.64 -3.69
CA MET A 321 9.43 30.97 -4.33
C MET A 321 8.57 31.98 -3.56
N GLN A 322 7.65 31.51 -2.70
CA GLN A 322 6.77 32.35 -1.88
C GLN A 322 7.28 32.50 -0.44
N GLY A 323 8.46 31.98 -0.13
CA GLY A 323 9.05 31.97 1.22
C GLY A 323 8.39 30.98 2.16
N ARG A 324 7.68 29.97 1.64
CA ARG A 324 7.10 28.90 2.47
C ARG A 324 8.18 27.84 2.71
N PRO A 325 8.48 27.47 3.97
CA PRO A 325 9.48 26.44 4.25
C PRO A 325 9.21 25.15 3.49
N PHE A 326 10.27 24.49 3.04
CA PHE A 326 10.12 23.17 2.43
C PHE A 326 9.67 22.15 3.46
N THR A 327 8.76 21.27 3.07
CA THR A 327 8.23 20.22 3.96
C THR A 327 9.10 18.97 3.93
N PHE A 328 9.68 18.64 2.77
CA PHE A 328 10.42 17.39 2.57
C PHE A 328 11.89 17.63 2.20
N PRO A 329 12.79 16.66 2.45
CA PRO A 329 12.54 15.53 3.35
C PRO A 329 12.37 16.06 4.79
N ILE A 330 11.53 15.41 5.59
CA ILE A 330 11.32 15.77 6.99
C ILE A 330 12.60 15.42 7.76
N PRO A 331 13.34 16.40 8.30
CA PRO A 331 14.54 16.13 9.05
C PRO A 331 14.20 15.72 10.48
N THR A 332 14.84 14.65 10.95
CA THR A 332 14.84 14.25 12.36
C THR A 332 16.25 14.41 12.89
N TYR A 333 16.44 15.40 13.77
CA TYR A 333 17.73 15.67 14.40
C TYR A 333 17.86 14.89 15.70
N ASN A 334 18.94 14.12 15.84
CA ASN A 334 19.23 13.38 17.05
C ASN A 334 19.93 14.30 18.07
N ILE A 335 19.37 14.39 19.28
CA ILE A 335 19.92 15.22 20.37
C ILE A 335 20.23 14.31 21.56
N THR A 336 21.39 14.51 22.17
CA THR A 336 21.84 13.79 23.38
C THR A 336 21.87 14.71 24.60
N GLU A 337 22.12 14.16 25.79
CA GLU A 337 22.28 14.97 27.02
C GLU A 337 23.49 15.93 26.95
N GLU A 338 24.50 15.59 26.13
CA GLU A 338 25.74 16.36 26.00
C GLU A 338 25.66 17.42 24.87
N PHE A 339 24.48 17.62 24.30
CA PHE A 339 24.29 18.50 23.16
C PHE A 339 24.70 19.95 23.41
N ASN A 340 25.54 20.49 22.54
CA ASN A 340 26.02 21.87 22.63
C ASN A 340 25.01 22.86 22.02
N TRP A 341 24.13 23.40 22.85
CA TRP A 341 23.14 24.43 22.47
C TRP A 341 23.75 25.76 22.02
N ASP A 342 25.01 26.03 22.35
CA ASP A 342 25.73 27.25 21.98
C ASP A 342 26.56 27.09 20.69
N ASN A 343 26.35 26.01 19.94
CA ASN A 343 27.07 25.76 18.69
C ASN A 343 26.62 26.72 17.56
N GLU A 344 27.45 27.71 17.24
CA GLU A 344 27.19 28.69 16.18
C GLU A 344 26.97 28.07 14.80
N ASN A 345 27.56 26.90 14.51
CA ASN A 345 27.37 26.21 13.22
C ASN A 345 25.93 25.72 13.02
N LEU A 346 25.19 25.54 14.11
CA LEU A 346 23.84 25.01 14.11
C LEU A 346 22.78 26.10 14.34
N ALA A 347 23.17 27.37 14.38
CA ALA A 347 22.24 28.49 14.51
C ALA A 347 21.11 28.51 13.44
N PRO A 348 21.29 28.01 12.20
CA PRO A 348 20.18 27.89 11.26
C PRO A 348 19.21 26.72 11.52
N VAL A 349 19.58 25.77 12.39
CA VAL A 349 18.81 24.54 12.66
C VAL A 349 17.68 24.77 13.66
N TRP A 350 17.81 25.71 14.61
CA TRP A 350 16.81 25.98 15.66
C TRP A 350 16.55 27.45 15.98
#